data_AF-A0A1D2NKH5-F1
#
_entry.id   AF-A0A1D2NKH5-F1
#
_cell.length_a   1.000
_cell.length_b   1.000
_cell.length_c   1.000
_cell.angle_alpha   90.00
_cell.angle_beta   90.00
_cell.angle_gamma   90.00
#
_symmetry.space_group_name_H-M   'P 1'
#
loop_
_entity.id
_entity.type
_entity.pdbx_description
1 polymer ?
#
loop_
_entity_poly.entity_id
_entity_poly.type
_entity_poly.pdbx_seq_one_letter_code
_entity_poly.pdbx_strand_id
1 'polypeptide(L)'
;MSESSDLFGSAATTNGGGSGGATTSQKFGAAKKRLIVVSDDDEDLITRNNPGSHTNVAFEPDRSKEPTMNNNVNAGGDDAGGGDFHTYLEEVVHIPEPDSSSFSFRKLWAFTGPGFLMSIAYLDPGNIESDLQSGAAAQYKLLWVLLWATILGLAMQRLAARLGVVSGMHLAEVCYRKYPVVPRVLLWIMVEIAIIGSDMQEVIGTAIAFYLLSNKAIPLWGGVLITVADTFTFLFLDKYGLRKLEAFFGILIATMALSFGYEYIKVAPDQLQVMEGMIIPSCSNCDKKSLLQAVGIVGAVIMPHNLYLHSALVKSRGVDHSKKNQVKEANRYYFIEATIALTVSFVINVFVVSVFAHGMWDDKGNKKVNSDIRDLCISKNNSHAEIFPNDSQIFEPDIYKGGVFLGCQYGTIAMYIWAIGILAAGQSSTMTGTYAGQFVMEGFLDLKWSRWKRVLLTRTIAILPTFLVAKFQNIEDLSGMNDMLNALMSMQLPFAILPVISMTSSENIMGDFKNGVFMKAMSCVLAAVVIAINMYFVGYYVTESFSPEWYVILAISVFGALYLAFCAYLVLHVMVSMGCTWFEGSHIMRKVMHDQEPRILDAPRGETYGYDDSDDDNGNDNGERGSTVQS
;
A
#
# COMPACT_ATOMS: atom_id res chain seq x y z
N MET A 1 -49.89 -29.09 7.16
CA MET A 1 -50.82 -30.18 6.77
C MET A 1 -49.96 -31.43 6.61
N SER A 2 -50.19 -32.42 7.49
CA SER A 2 -49.57 -33.77 7.64
C SER A 2 -48.03 -33.86 7.69
N GLU A 3 -47.41 -34.00 8.86
CA GLU A 3 -47.24 -35.23 9.69
C GLU A 3 -46.48 -36.37 8.98
N SER A 4 -45.30 -36.69 9.54
CA SER A 4 -44.79 -38.05 9.75
C SER A 4 -43.74 -37.99 10.87
N SER A 5 -44.02 -38.72 11.94
CA SER A 5 -43.28 -38.81 13.20
C SER A 5 -42.45 -40.10 13.30
N ASP A 6 -41.45 -40.04 14.19
CA ASP A 6 -40.87 -41.08 15.04
C ASP A 6 -40.21 -42.35 14.44
N LEU A 7 -38.94 -42.57 14.85
CA LEU A 7 -38.50 -43.82 15.46
C LEU A 7 -37.15 -43.66 16.18
N PHE A 8 -37.21 -43.70 17.51
CA PHE A 8 -36.10 -43.95 18.44
C PHE A 8 -35.70 -45.44 18.42
N GLY A 9 -34.43 -45.77 18.61
CA GLY A 9 -34.01 -47.18 18.76
C GLY A 9 -32.52 -47.42 19.02
N SER A 10 -32.17 -47.41 20.31
CA SER A 10 -30.89 -47.77 20.93
C SER A 10 -30.30 -49.14 20.52
N ALA A 11 -28.97 -49.25 20.47
CA ALA A 11 -28.24 -50.43 20.96
C ALA A 11 -26.72 -50.16 21.08
N ALA A 12 -26.25 -50.02 22.33
CA ALA A 12 -24.90 -50.36 22.73
C ALA A 12 -24.88 -51.85 23.15
N THR A 13 -23.82 -52.61 22.83
CA THR A 13 -22.98 -53.36 23.81
C THR A 13 -22.04 -54.39 23.15
N THR A 14 -20.81 -54.42 23.69
CA THR A 14 -19.93 -55.60 23.92
C THR A 14 -19.28 -56.29 22.72
N ASN A 15 -18.04 -56.78 22.75
CA ASN A 15 -17.02 -56.99 23.78
C ASN A 15 -15.70 -57.18 23.02
N GLY A 16 -14.57 -56.62 23.48
CA GLY A 16 -13.59 -57.37 24.28
C GLY A 16 -12.47 -57.93 23.38
N GLY A 17 -11.19 -57.84 23.69
CA GLY A 17 -10.52 -57.37 24.89
C GLY A 17 -9.07 -57.88 24.90
N GLY A 18 -8.17 -57.04 25.39
CA GLY A 18 -6.90 -57.39 26.05
C GLY A 18 -5.71 -57.82 25.18
N SER A 19 -4.46 -57.70 25.64
CA SER A 19 -3.90 -57.15 26.87
C SER A 19 -2.36 -57.29 26.80
N GLY A 20 -1.62 -56.43 27.51
CA GLY A 20 -0.22 -56.61 27.91
C GLY A 20 0.79 -55.88 27.02
N GLY A 21 1.71 -55.02 27.49
CA GLY A 21 2.25 -54.81 28.83
C GLY A 21 3.73 -55.21 28.87
N ALA A 22 4.66 -54.24 28.91
CA ALA A 22 6.04 -54.29 29.45
C ALA A 22 6.79 -53.01 29.03
N THR A 23 6.94 -51.98 29.90
CA THR A 23 8.15 -51.70 30.68
C THR A 23 9.46 -52.32 30.15
N THR A 24 10.40 -51.46 29.71
CA THR A 24 11.84 -51.63 29.98
C THR A 24 12.52 -50.26 30.00
N SER A 25 13.25 -50.05 31.08
CA SER A 25 14.11 -48.93 31.40
C SER A 25 15.50 -49.19 30.83
N GLN A 26 16.19 -48.16 30.29
CA GLN A 26 17.65 -48.14 30.27
C GLN A 26 18.18 -46.72 30.44
N LYS A 27 18.86 -46.52 31.59
CA LYS A 27 19.75 -45.40 31.92
C LYS A 27 21.13 -45.66 31.31
N PHE A 28 21.83 -44.60 30.90
CA PHE A 28 23.28 -44.30 31.04
C PHE A 28 23.49 -42.95 30.32
N GLY A 29 24.20 -41.93 30.78
CA GLY A 29 25.02 -41.65 31.95
C GLY A 29 25.46 -40.18 31.86
N ALA A 30 25.71 -39.53 32.99
CA ALA A 30 26.08 -38.12 33.10
C ALA A 30 27.59 -37.87 32.91
N ALA A 31 27.96 -36.73 32.32
CA ALA A 31 29.25 -36.03 32.50
C ALA A 31 29.09 -34.56 32.04
N LYS A 32 28.86 -33.60 32.93
CA LYS A 32 29.81 -32.74 33.69
C LYS A 32 30.61 -31.72 32.82
N LYS A 33 30.16 -30.46 32.94
CA LYS A 33 30.85 -29.15 32.83
C LYS A 33 32.31 -29.14 32.33
N ARG A 34 32.59 -28.26 31.35
CA ARG A 34 33.70 -27.28 31.45
C ARG A 34 33.43 -26.03 30.62
N LEU A 35 33.35 -24.92 31.36
CA LEU A 35 33.50 -23.53 30.93
C LEU A 35 35.00 -23.34 30.60
N ILE A 36 35.34 -22.74 29.46
CA ILE A 36 36.70 -22.25 29.21
C ILE A 36 36.60 -20.75 28.95
N VAL A 37 37.14 -20.02 29.93
CA VAL A 37 37.56 -18.63 29.89
C VAL A 37 38.84 -18.58 29.03
N VAL A 38 38.94 -17.59 28.15
CA VAL A 38 40.24 -17.17 27.59
C VAL A 38 40.42 -15.72 28.02
N SER A 39 41.42 -15.52 28.89
CA SER A 39 41.98 -14.23 29.28
C SER A 39 43.25 -13.98 28.47
N ASP A 40 43.53 -12.69 28.26
CA ASP A 40 44.74 -12.10 27.68
C ASP A 40 46.03 -12.56 28.36
N ASP A 41 47.14 -12.55 27.61
CA ASP A 41 48.34 -11.72 27.90
C ASP A 41 49.54 -12.04 26.98
N ASP A 42 50.40 -11.02 26.83
CA ASP A 42 51.83 -11.00 26.45
C ASP A 42 52.24 -11.14 24.96
N GLU A 43 53.22 -10.41 24.39
CA GLU A 43 54.18 -9.41 24.86
C GLU A 43 54.89 -8.73 23.64
N ASP A 44 55.67 -7.69 23.92
CA ASP A 44 56.93 -7.26 23.26
C ASP A 44 57.01 -6.14 22.19
N LEU A 45 57.38 -4.94 22.72
CA LEU A 45 58.63 -4.20 22.50
C LEU A 45 59.10 -3.86 21.06
N ILE A 46 59.36 -2.56 20.77
CA ILE A 46 60.72 -1.97 20.56
C ILE A 46 60.67 -0.43 20.70
N THR A 47 61.63 0.08 21.47
CA THR A 47 62.01 1.46 21.84
C THR A 47 62.71 2.32 20.76
N ARG A 48 62.60 3.67 20.79
CA ARG A 48 63.71 4.66 21.05
C ARG A 48 63.43 6.15 20.69
N ASN A 49 63.52 7.00 21.74
CA ASN A 49 64.22 8.31 21.93
C ASN A 49 64.27 9.45 20.85
N ASN A 50 63.57 10.57 21.15
CA ASN A 50 63.97 12.01 21.35
C ASN A 50 65.33 12.58 20.84
N PRO A 51 65.60 13.93 20.83
CA PRO A 51 64.82 15.16 20.51
C PRO A 51 65.60 16.29 19.73
N GLY A 52 64.91 17.38 19.30
CA GLY A 52 65.38 18.77 19.54
C GLY A 52 65.89 19.69 18.38
N SER A 53 65.42 20.96 18.42
CA SER A 53 66.11 22.25 18.14
C SER A 53 65.97 23.02 16.79
N HIS A 54 65.23 24.14 16.86
CA HIS A 54 65.43 25.54 16.38
C HIS A 54 66.24 25.90 15.11
N THR A 55 65.67 26.70 14.18
CA THR A 55 65.86 28.18 14.00
C THR A 55 65.42 28.72 12.60
N ASN A 56 64.82 29.91 12.65
CA ASN A 56 64.49 30.97 11.65
C ASN A 56 65.09 30.97 10.23
N VAL A 57 64.32 31.51 9.25
CA VAL A 57 64.65 32.69 8.40
C VAL A 57 63.40 33.13 7.60
N ALA A 58 63.20 34.45 7.52
CA ALA A 58 62.09 35.18 6.91
C ALA A 58 62.18 35.31 5.38
N PHE A 59 61.04 35.53 4.68
CA PHE A 59 60.86 36.47 3.56
C PHE A 59 59.38 36.53 3.12
N GLU A 60 58.84 37.74 3.02
CA GLU A 60 57.56 38.14 2.41
C GLU A 60 57.84 39.50 1.72
N PRO A 61 57.10 40.04 0.71
CA PRO A 61 55.85 39.61 0.03
C PRO A 61 55.93 39.56 -1.52
N ASP A 62 54.92 38.99 -2.21
CA ASP A 62 54.16 39.75 -3.21
C ASP A 62 52.79 39.10 -3.57
N ARG A 63 51.84 39.98 -3.87
CA ARG A 63 50.42 39.79 -4.15
C ARG A 63 50.15 38.93 -5.38
N SER A 64 49.12 38.08 -5.31
CA SER A 64 47.81 38.35 -5.95
C SER A 64 47.02 37.07 -6.26
N LYS A 65 45.70 37.16 -6.01
CA LYS A 65 44.59 36.31 -6.50
C LYS A 65 44.28 35.04 -5.70
N GLU A 66 43.37 35.20 -4.76
CA GLU A 66 42.55 34.13 -4.17
C GLU A 66 41.64 33.46 -5.23
N PRO A 67 41.55 32.13 -5.19
CA PRO A 67 40.25 31.49 -5.09
C PRO A 67 40.27 30.49 -3.92
N THR A 68 39.48 30.72 -2.88
CA THR A 68 39.41 29.81 -1.73
C THR A 68 38.45 28.65 -1.99
N MET A 69 39.05 27.50 -2.25
CA MET A 69 38.48 26.17 -2.12
C MET A 69 38.50 25.73 -0.65
N ASN A 70 37.37 25.18 -0.21
CA ASN A 70 37.16 24.13 0.79
C ASN A 70 38.29 23.82 1.80
N ASN A 71 38.00 24.05 3.09
CA ASN A 71 38.66 23.35 4.19
C ASN A 71 37.71 22.31 4.80
N ASN A 72 38.07 21.04 4.60
CA ASN A 72 37.71 19.94 5.48
C ASN A 72 38.42 20.13 6.83
N VAL A 73 37.68 19.99 7.93
CA VAL A 73 38.24 19.50 9.19
C VAL A 73 37.26 18.50 9.79
N ASN A 74 37.70 17.23 9.81
CA ASN A 74 37.16 16.18 10.65
C ASN A 74 37.44 16.51 12.12
N ALA A 75 36.42 16.43 12.96
CA ALA A 75 36.58 16.12 14.38
C ALA A 75 35.56 15.04 14.73
N GLY A 76 36.07 13.84 15.01
CA GLY A 76 35.28 12.72 15.48
C GLY A 76 34.91 12.89 16.95
N GLY A 77 33.67 12.55 17.27
CA GLY A 77 33.19 12.25 18.62
C GLY A 77 32.41 10.95 18.54
N ASP A 78 32.90 9.93 19.24
CA ASP A 78 32.26 8.64 19.42
C ASP A 78 30.99 8.81 20.27
N ASP A 79 29.82 8.53 19.69
CA ASP A 79 28.61 8.20 20.45
C ASP A 79 28.12 6.81 20.04
N ALA A 80 28.27 5.88 20.98
CA ALA A 80 27.79 4.52 20.89
C ALA A 80 26.32 4.45 21.34
N GLY A 81 25.46 3.85 20.51
CA GLY A 81 24.19 3.26 20.97
C GLY A 81 22.91 4.03 20.65
N GLY A 82 22.57 4.13 19.35
CA GLY A 82 21.25 4.59 18.92
C GLY A 82 21.17 4.67 17.40
N GLY A 83 21.03 3.53 16.73
CA GLY A 83 20.92 3.49 15.27
C GLY A 83 19.59 4.07 14.80
N ASP A 84 19.57 5.37 14.55
CA ASP A 84 18.47 6.08 13.91
C ASP A 84 18.49 5.75 12.40
N PHE A 85 17.56 4.90 11.96
CA PHE A 85 17.43 4.45 10.57
C PHE A 85 16.29 5.22 9.89
N HIS A 86 16.58 6.41 9.35
CA HIS A 86 15.63 7.35 8.73
C HIS A 86 15.91 7.58 7.21
N THR A 87 16.19 6.54 6.43
CA THR A 87 16.78 6.69 5.08
C THR A 87 15.90 7.22 3.93
N TYR A 88 14.58 7.07 3.94
CA TYR A 88 13.79 7.29 2.70
C TYR A 88 13.41 8.75 2.40
N LEU A 89 13.28 9.59 3.43
CA LEU A 89 12.92 11.02 3.28
C LEU A 89 14.04 11.98 3.68
N GLU A 90 15.18 11.49 4.16
CA GLU A 90 16.34 12.34 4.50
C GLU A 90 17.07 12.84 3.25
N GLU A 91 17.28 11.98 2.26
CA GLU A 91 17.84 12.40 0.96
C GLU A 91 16.77 13.02 0.07
N VAL A 92 16.63 14.34 0.19
CA VAL A 92 15.78 15.13 -0.69
C VAL A 92 16.47 15.28 -2.05
N VAL A 93 15.82 14.84 -3.12
CA VAL A 93 16.35 15.03 -4.48
C VAL A 93 16.25 16.51 -4.85
N HIS A 94 17.42 17.13 -5.08
CA HIS A 94 17.49 18.52 -5.53
C HIS A 94 17.00 18.67 -6.96
N ILE A 95 16.10 19.62 -7.19
CA ILE A 95 15.53 19.90 -8.50
C ILE A 95 16.45 20.86 -9.27
N PRO A 96 16.76 20.62 -10.55
CA PRO A 96 17.55 21.56 -11.34
C PRO A 96 16.89 22.95 -11.42
N GLU A 97 17.68 24.00 -11.21
CA GLU A 97 17.28 25.41 -11.33
C GLU A 97 16.86 25.79 -12.78
N PRO A 98 16.10 26.88 -12.98
CA PRO A 98 15.39 27.11 -14.25
C PRO A 98 16.28 27.66 -15.36
N ASP A 99 16.32 26.97 -16.51
CA ASP A 99 16.83 27.54 -17.77
C ASP A 99 15.71 28.22 -18.61
N SER A 100 14.43 27.94 -18.37
CA SER A 100 13.28 28.62 -19.01
C SER A 100 11.94 28.30 -18.33
N SER A 101 10.89 29.08 -18.63
CA SER A 101 9.50 28.87 -18.18
C SER A 101 8.76 27.72 -18.89
N SER A 102 9.43 27.00 -19.79
CA SER A 102 8.86 25.91 -20.57
C SER A 102 9.03 24.55 -19.88
N PHE A 103 8.22 23.58 -20.31
CA PHE A 103 8.31 22.20 -19.86
C PHE A 103 9.70 21.60 -20.13
N SER A 104 10.29 20.93 -19.13
CA SER A 104 11.63 20.33 -19.24
C SER A 104 11.59 18.84 -18.90
N PHE A 105 12.08 18.01 -19.83
CA PHE A 105 12.23 16.57 -19.62
C PHE A 105 13.25 16.24 -18.52
N ARG A 106 14.29 17.08 -18.35
CA ARG A 106 15.28 16.92 -17.27
C ARG A 106 14.63 17.15 -15.90
N LYS A 107 13.72 18.13 -15.80
CA LYS A 107 12.92 18.33 -14.58
C LYS A 107 11.94 17.19 -14.38
N LEU A 108 11.25 16.73 -15.43
CA LEU A 108 10.35 15.58 -15.32
C LEU A 108 11.09 14.36 -14.74
N TRP A 109 12.29 14.03 -15.25
CA TRP A 109 13.11 12.94 -14.71
C TRP A 109 13.57 13.15 -13.26
N ALA A 110 13.76 14.40 -12.83
CA ALA A 110 14.04 14.73 -11.43
C ALA A 110 12.82 14.41 -10.54
N PHE A 111 11.61 14.72 -11.01
CA PHE A 111 10.38 14.42 -10.30
C PHE A 111 9.94 12.95 -10.40
N THR A 112 10.32 12.23 -11.47
CA THR A 112 10.02 10.80 -11.64
C THR A 112 10.53 9.95 -10.47
N GLY A 113 9.66 9.11 -9.93
CA GLY A 113 9.87 8.20 -8.81
C GLY A 113 8.56 7.96 -8.04
N PRO A 114 8.06 8.97 -7.29
CA PRO A 114 6.86 8.85 -6.46
C PRO A 114 5.61 8.30 -7.16
N GLY A 115 5.36 8.71 -8.40
CA GLY A 115 4.22 8.26 -9.18
C GLY A 115 4.31 6.78 -9.58
N PHE A 116 5.51 6.29 -9.92
CA PHE A 116 5.75 4.88 -10.23
C PHE A 116 5.68 3.99 -8.99
N LEU A 117 6.15 4.49 -7.84
CA LEU A 117 6.01 3.77 -6.58
C LEU A 117 4.54 3.66 -6.15
N MET A 118 3.77 4.74 -6.31
CA MET A 118 2.34 4.72 -6.07
C MET A 118 1.61 3.76 -7.02
N SER A 119 2.02 3.69 -8.29
CA SER A 119 1.32 2.87 -9.29
C SER A 119 1.51 1.36 -9.09
N ILE A 120 2.52 0.93 -8.31
CA ILE A 120 2.71 -0.49 -7.96
C ILE A 120 1.51 -1.08 -7.22
N ALA A 121 0.86 -0.28 -6.37
CA ALA A 121 -0.33 -0.73 -5.66
C ALA A 121 -1.53 -0.96 -6.62
N TYR A 122 -1.43 -0.56 -7.90
CA TYR A 122 -2.41 -0.91 -8.93
C TYR A 122 -2.07 -2.23 -9.64
N LEU A 123 -0.94 -2.85 -9.28
CA LEU A 123 -0.35 -4.04 -9.91
C LEU A 123 -0.06 -5.13 -8.87
N ASP A 124 -0.59 -5.01 -7.66
CA ASP A 124 -0.41 -5.99 -6.61
C ASP A 124 -1.20 -7.27 -6.93
N PRO A 125 -0.88 -8.41 -6.27
CA PRO A 125 -1.60 -9.65 -6.50
C PRO A 125 -3.12 -9.54 -6.30
N GLY A 126 -3.58 -8.71 -5.36
CA GLY A 126 -5.01 -8.47 -5.12
C GLY A 126 -5.73 -7.89 -6.33
N ASN A 127 -5.14 -6.87 -6.96
CA ASN A 127 -5.66 -6.26 -8.18
C ASN A 127 -5.57 -7.21 -9.38
N ILE A 128 -4.44 -7.90 -9.56
CA ILE A 128 -4.27 -8.88 -10.65
C ILE A 128 -5.31 -10.00 -10.55
N GLU A 129 -5.63 -10.48 -9.35
CA GLU A 129 -6.66 -11.50 -9.14
C GLU A 129 -8.06 -10.97 -9.49
N SER A 130 -8.41 -9.78 -9.02
CA SER A 130 -9.68 -9.13 -9.36
C SER A 130 -9.83 -8.92 -10.87
N ASP A 131 -8.76 -8.52 -11.56
CA ASP A 131 -8.72 -8.33 -13.01
C ASP A 131 -8.92 -9.65 -13.77
N LEU A 132 -8.19 -10.70 -13.38
CA LEU A 132 -8.33 -12.04 -13.94
C LEU A 132 -9.76 -12.59 -13.76
N GLN A 133 -10.34 -12.41 -12.57
CA GLN A 133 -11.72 -12.81 -12.29
C GLN A 133 -12.73 -11.99 -13.09
N SER A 134 -12.47 -10.71 -13.32
CA SER A 134 -13.34 -9.85 -14.14
C SER A 134 -13.39 -10.28 -15.60
N GLY A 135 -12.24 -10.64 -16.18
CA GLY A 135 -12.17 -11.21 -17.52
C GLY A 135 -12.93 -12.52 -17.61
N ALA A 136 -12.75 -13.41 -16.63
CA ALA A 136 -13.46 -14.68 -16.58
C ALA A 136 -14.98 -14.53 -16.42
N ALA A 137 -15.42 -13.64 -15.52
CA ALA A 137 -16.82 -13.48 -15.17
C ALA A 137 -17.64 -12.76 -16.25
N ALA A 138 -17.05 -11.78 -16.93
CA ALA A 138 -17.77 -10.85 -17.79
C ALA A 138 -17.10 -10.60 -19.16
N GLN A 139 -16.10 -11.41 -19.54
CA GLN A 139 -15.36 -11.26 -20.79
C GLN A 139 -14.75 -9.84 -20.89
N TYR A 140 -15.01 -9.10 -21.96
CA TYR A 140 -14.50 -7.73 -22.15
C TYR A 140 -15.41 -6.62 -21.57
N LYS A 141 -16.59 -6.97 -21.03
CA LYS A 141 -17.63 -6.00 -20.66
C LYS A 141 -17.28 -5.13 -19.45
N LEU A 142 -16.31 -5.53 -18.63
CA LEU A 142 -15.89 -4.78 -17.44
C LEU A 142 -14.65 -3.91 -17.69
N LEU A 143 -14.07 -3.93 -18.89
CA LEU A 143 -12.91 -3.10 -19.23
C LEU A 143 -13.19 -1.60 -19.11
N TRP A 144 -14.40 -1.14 -19.45
CA TRP A 144 -14.78 0.27 -19.23
C TRP A 144 -14.83 0.63 -17.74
N VAL A 145 -15.23 -0.30 -16.88
CA VAL A 145 -15.22 -0.09 -15.42
C VAL A 145 -13.79 0.05 -14.94
N LEU A 146 -12.88 -0.82 -15.39
CA LEU A 146 -11.45 -0.73 -15.08
C LEU A 146 -10.84 0.61 -15.54
N LEU A 147 -11.16 1.06 -16.76
CA LEU A 147 -10.71 2.35 -17.29
C LEU A 147 -11.19 3.52 -16.42
N TRP A 148 -12.50 3.58 -16.15
CA TRP A 148 -13.07 4.67 -15.35
C TRP A 148 -12.62 4.61 -13.88
N ALA A 149 -12.49 3.42 -13.30
CA ALA A 149 -11.92 3.24 -11.96
C ALA A 149 -10.48 3.77 -11.91
N THR A 150 -9.67 3.52 -12.94
CA THR A 150 -8.30 4.04 -13.02
C THR A 150 -8.27 5.55 -13.18
N ILE A 151 -9.15 6.14 -14.00
CA ILE A 151 -9.27 7.58 -14.16
C ILE A 151 -9.69 8.26 -12.84
N LEU A 152 -10.65 7.67 -12.13
CA LEU A 152 -11.09 8.13 -10.81
C LEU A 152 -9.98 7.97 -9.77
N GLY A 153 -9.24 6.86 -9.83
CA GLY A 153 -8.02 6.63 -9.06
C GLY A 153 -6.99 7.74 -9.28
N LEU A 154 -6.66 8.05 -10.53
CA LEU A 154 -5.75 9.15 -10.89
C LEU A 154 -6.24 10.50 -10.34
N ALA A 155 -7.55 10.76 -10.39
CA ALA A 155 -8.11 11.97 -9.82
C ALA A 155 -7.90 12.05 -8.30
N MET A 156 -8.09 10.96 -7.57
CA MET A 156 -7.86 10.89 -6.13
C MET A 156 -6.37 10.97 -5.78
N GLN A 157 -5.53 10.27 -6.54
CA GLN A 157 -4.08 10.32 -6.39
C GLN A 157 -3.52 11.73 -6.62
N ARG A 158 -4.09 12.46 -7.59
CA ARG A 158 -3.78 13.88 -7.80
C ARG A 158 -4.13 14.72 -6.58
N LEU A 159 -5.26 14.48 -5.91
CA LEU A 159 -5.62 15.20 -4.68
C LEU A 159 -4.65 14.89 -3.55
N ALA A 160 -4.31 13.60 -3.35
CA ALA A 160 -3.34 13.17 -2.35
C ALA A 160 -1.94 13.79 -2.57
N ALA A 161 -1.43 13.74 -3.80
CA ALA A 161 -0.17 14.37 -4.18
C ALA A 161 -0.19 15.88 -3.95
N ARG A 162 -1.26 16.56 -4.38
CA ARG A 162 -1.40 18.02 -4.19
C ARG A 162 -1.43 18.41 -2.72
N LEU A 163 -2.08 17.61 -1.86
CA LEU A 163 -2.07 17.85 -0.42
C LEU A 163 -0.64 17.83 0.14
N GLY A 164 0.14 16.80 -0.21
CA GLY A 164 1.54 16.67 0.20
C GLY A 164 2.42 17.84 -0.28
N VAL A 165 2.28 18.22 -1.55
CA VAL A 165 3.09 19.29 -2.16
C VAL A 165 2.72 20.68 -1.64
N VAL A 166 1.43 20.95 -1.42
CA VAL A 166 0.98 22.29 -0.99
C VAL A 166 1.20 22.48 0.51
N SER A 167 0.81 21.50 1.33
CA SER A 167 0.86 21.64 2.79
C SER A 167 2.23 21.33 3.38
N GLY A 168 3.12 20.66 2.65
CA GLY A 168 4.39 20.13 3.18
C GLY A 168 4.19 18.97 4.16
N MET A 169 2.95 18.55 4.40
CA MET A 169 2.56 17.47 5.29
C MET A 169 1.84 16.38 4.49
N HIS A 170 2.04 15.11 4.85
CA HIS A 170 1.27 14.03 4.25
C HIS A 170 -0.10 13.89 4.91
N LEU A 171 -1.00 13.14 4.27
CA LEU A 171 -2.41 13.07 4.67
C LEU A 171 -2.62 12.67 6.14
N ALA A 172 -1.86 11.69 6.64
CA ALA A 172 -1.95 11.24 8.03
C ALA A 172 -1.53 12.34 9.04
N GLU A 173 -0.46 13.11 8.77
CA GLU A 173 -0.05 14.26 9.60
C GLU A 173 -1.15 15.33 9.66
N VAL A 174 -1.78 15.63 8.52
CA VAL A 174 -2.89 16.60 8.45
C VAL A 174 -4.11 16.08 9.22
N CYS A 175 -4.42 14.79 9.10
CA CYS A 175 -5.49 14.15 9.87
C CYS A 175 -5.21 14.21 11.37
N TYR A 176 -3.95 14.04 11.79
CA TYR A 176 -3.56 14.13 13.19
C TYR A 176 -3.83 15.50 13.82
N ARG A 177 -3.56 16.55 13.06
CA ARG A 177 -3.75 17.94 13.49
C ARG A 177 -5.21 18.38 13.46
N LYS A 178 -6.02 17.85 12.54
CA LYS A 178 -7.41 18.28 12.35
C LYS A 178 -8.45 17.42 13.07
N TYR A 179 -8.22 16.12 13.25
CA TYR A 179 -9.19 15.27 13.94
C TYR A 179 -8.87 15.15 15.43
N PRO A 180 -9.89 15.14 16.31
CA PRO A 180 -9.70 14.85 17.71
C PRO A 180 -9.26 13.39 17.92
N VAL A 181 -8.75 13.08 19.11
CA VAL A 181 -8.04 11.82 19.40
C VAL A 181 -8.87 10.58 19.04
N VAL A 182 -10.17 10.55 19.36
CA VAL A 182 -11.00 9.36 19.14
C VAL A 182 -11.22 9.07 17.64
N PRO A 183 -11.80 9.97 16.82
CA PRO A 183 -11.89 9.77 15.37
C PRO A 183 -10.55 9.50 14.70
N ARG A 184 -9.48 10.15 15.18
CA ARG A 184 -8.12 9.97 14.65
C ARG A 184 -7.61 8.54 14.85
N VAL A 185 -7.74 8.01 16.07
CA VAL A 185 -7.30 6.64 16.39
C VAL A 185 -8.18 5.60 15.67
N LEU A 186 -9.50 5.83 15.58
CA LEU A 186 -10.37 4.96 14.78
C LEU A 186 -9.98 4.96 13.30
N LEU A 187 -9.64 6.13 12.74
CA LEU A 187 -9.19 6.24 11.36
C LEU A 187 -7.86 5.51 11.14
N TRP A 188 -6.93 5.64 12.09
CA TRP A 188 -5.68 4.88 12.07
C TRP A 188 -5.92 3.37 12.06
N ILE A 189 -6.77 2.85 12.95
CA ILE A 189 -7.09 1.41 13.01
C ILE A 189 -7.64 0.93 11.66
N MET A 190 -8.56 1.67 11.06
CA MET A 190 -9.16 1.31 9.77
C MET A 190 -8.11 1.27 8.64
N VAL A 191 -7.22 2.25 8.58
CA VAL A 191 -6.16 2.28 7.55
C VAL A 191 -5.10 1.21 7.81
N GLU A 192 -4.76 0.93 9.06
CA GLU A 192 -3.83 -0.15 9.43
C GLU A 192 -4.39 -1.54 9.06
N ILE A 193 -5.69 -1.76 9.27
CA ILE A 193 -6.40 -2.97 8.79
C ILE A 193 -6.30 -3.09 7.27
N ALA A 194 -6.44 -1.98 6.53
CA ALA A 194 -6.27 -1.98 5.08
C ALA A 194 -4.84 -2.33 4.65
N ILE A 195 -3.83 -1.87 5.39
CA ILE A 195 -2.41 -2.20 5.12
C ILE A 195 -2.15 -3.68 5.38
N ILE A 196 -2.59 -4.20 6.53
CA ILE A 196 -2.44 -5.61 6.89
C ILE A 196 -3.16 -6.50 5.87
N GLY A 197 -4.36 -6.12 5.44
CA GLY A 197 -5.09 -6.84 4.42
C GLY A 197 -4.31 -6.92 3.10
N SER A 198 -3.69 -5.82 2.68
CA SER A 198 -2.89 -5.75 1.46
C SER A 198 -1.66 -6.64 1.58
N ASP A 199 -0.98 -6.57 2.72
CA ASP A 199 0.18 -7.40 3.05
C ASP A 199 -0.16 -8.90 2.97
N MET A 200 -1.35 -9.31 3.44
CA MET A 200 -1.81 -10.69 3.29
C MET A 200 -1.94 -11.11 1.81
N GLN A 201 -2.49 -10.26 0.94
CA GLN A 201 -2.62 -10.56 -0.51
C GLN A 201 -1.25 -10.72 -1.17
N GLU A 202 -0.26 -9.93 -0.77
CA GLU A 202 1.12 -10.00 -1.24
C GLU A 202 1.80 -11.30 -0.86
N VAL A 203 1.60 -11.72 0.39
CA VAL A 203 2.14 -12.98 0.91
C VAL A 203 1.51 -14.17 0.21
N ILE A 204 0.19 -14.15 -0.02
CA ILE A 204 -0.53 -15.19 -0.78
C ILE A 204 0.02 -15.27 -2.21
N GLY A 205 0.09 -14.14 -2.93
CA GLY A 205 0.56 -14.09 -4.31
C GLY A 205 2.01 -14.57 -4.45
N THR A 206 2.90 -14.13 -3.56
CA THR A 206 4.31 -14.54 -3.54
C THR A 206 4.46 -16.03 -3.24
N ALA A 207 3.70 -16.56 -2.28
CA ALA A 207 3.72 -17.98 -1.95
C ALA A 207 3.23 -18.86 -3.12
N ILE A 208 2.17 -18.43 -3.82
CA ILE A 208 1.68 -19.09 -5.03
C ILE A 208 2.73 -19.04 -6.15
N ALA A 209 3.41 -17.90 -6.33
CA ALA A 209 4.47 -17.78 -7.32
C ALA A 209 5.63 -18.76 -7.07
N PHE A 210 6.11 -18.88 -5.82
CA PHE A 210 7.13 -19.88 -5.47
C PHE A 210 6.63 -21.31 -5.66
N TYR A 211 5.38 -21.59 -5.33
CA TYR A 211 4.77 -22.90 -5.52
C TYR A 211 4.70 -23.30 -7.00
N LEU A 212 4.35 -22.36 -7.89
CA LEU A 212 4.34 -22.55 -9.34
C LEU A 212 5.76 -22.68 -9.92
N LEU A 213 6.68 -21.78 -9.57
CA LEU A 213 8.06 -21.76 -10.08
C LEU A 213 8.85 -23.01 -9.67
N SER A 214 8.61 -23.52 -8.47
CA SER A 214 9.26 -24.73 -7.96
C SER A 214 8.59 -26.03 -8.42
N ASN A 215 7.55 -25.94 -9.27
CA ASN A 215 6.75 -27.08 -9.71
C ASN A 215 6.27 -27.95 -8.52
N LYS A 216 5.64 -27.30 -7.52
CA LYS A 216 5.17 -27.90 -6.26
C LYS A 216 6.25 -28.41 -5.30
N ALA A 217 7.54 -28.16 -5.55
CA ALA A 217 8.60 -28.58 -4.63
C ALA A 217 8.61 -27.76 -3.33
N ILE A 218 8.30 -26.47 -3.40
CA ILE A 218 8.11 -25.60 -2.24
C ILE A 218 6.62 -25.58 -1.92
N PRO A 219 6.13 -26.11 -0.79
CA PRO A 219 4.72 -26.05 -0.42
C PRO A 219 4.30 -24.61 -0.08
N LEU A 220 3.00 -24.31 -0.17
CA LEU A 220 2.48 -22.95 0.07
C LEU A 220 2.89 -22.36 1.42
N TRP A 221 2.75 -23.12 2.51
CA TRP A 221 3.21 -22.66 3.84
C TRP A 221 4.72 -22.38 3.87
N GLY A 222 5.51 -23.09 3.07
CA GLY A 222 6.93 -22.84 2.90
C GLY A 222 7.19 -21.53 2.15
N GLY A 223 6.42 -21.28 1.09
CA GLY A 223 6.41 -19.99 0.37
C GLY A 223 6.09 -18.82 1.30
N VAL A 224 5.07 -18.96 2.15
CA VAL A 224 4.68 -17.96 3.17
C VAL A 224 5.79 -17.72 4.20
N LEU A 225 6.61 -18.71 4.55
CA LEU A 225 7.75 -18.49 5.44
C LEU A 225 8.92 -17.82 4.73
N ILE A 226 9.11 -18.09 3.43
CA ILE A 226 10.15 -17.44 2.62
C ILE A 226 9.87 -15.94 2.51
N THR A 227 8.61 -15.49 2.51
CA THR A 227 8.32 -14.04 2.51
C THR A 227 8.82 -13.35 3.77
N VAL A 228 8.99 -14.01 4.92
CA VAL A 228 9.68 -13.37 6.06
C VAL A 228 11.10 -12.90 5.68
N ALA A 229 11.78 -13.61 4.76
CA ALA A 229 13.09 -13.21 4.26
C ALA A 229 13.04 -12.02 3.28
N ASP A 230 11.94 -11.83 2.55
CA ASP A 230 11.77 -10.65 1.69
C ASP A 230 11.76 -9.35 2.49
N THR A 231 11.24 -9.41 3.71
CA THR A 231 11.15 -8.29 4.62
C THR A 231 12.53 -7.79 5.03
N PHE A 232 13.46 -8.73 5.27
CA PHE A 232 14.86 -8.41 5.53
C PHE A 232 15.57 -7.89 4.27
N THR A 233 15.23 -8.45 3.10
CA THR A 233 15.78 -7.99 1.81
C THR A 233 15.37 -6.54 1.54
N PHE A 234 14.12 -6.17 1.84
CA PHE A 234 13.66 -4.78 1.77
C PHE A 234 14.43 -3.86 2.72
N LEU A 235 14.56 -4.24 4.00
CA LEU A 235 15.30 -3.43 4.97
C LEU A 235 16.77 -3.22 4.56
N PHE A 236 17.34 -4.18 3.82
CA PHE A 236 18.66 -4.06 3.24
C PHE A 236 18.69 -3.10 2.03
N LEU A 237 17.73 -3.23 1.11
CA LEU A 237 17.62 -2.40 -0.09
C LEU A 237 17.35 -0.92 0.22
N ASP A 238 16.57 -0.63 1.26
CA ASP A 238 16.27 0.74 1.68
C ASP A 238 17.53 1.54 2.09
N LYS A 239 18.63 0.86 2.45
CA LYS A 239 19.92 1.52 2.78
C LYS A 239 20.65 2.10 1.56
N TYR A 240 20.26 1.73 0.34
CA TYR A 240 21.02 2.06 -0.88
C TYR A 240 20.66 3.41 -1.52
N GLY A 241 19.77 4.18 -0.90
CA GLY A 241 19.37 5.52 -1.34
C GLY A 241 18.17 5.53 -2.29
N LEU A 242 17.49 6.67 -2.35
CA LEU A 242 16.17 6.81 -2.97
C LEU A 242 16.15 6.46 -4.47
N ARG A 243 17.09 7.01 -5.25
CA ARG A 243 17.13 6.82 -6.72
C ARG A 243 17.39 5.37 -7.13
N LYS A 244 18.18 4.63 -6.36
CA LYS A 244 18.45 3.21 -6.65
C LYS A 244 17.22 2.35 -6.34
N LEU A 245 16.49 2.69 -5.28
CA LEU A 245 15.24 2.03 -4.96
C LEU A 245 14.18 2.27 -6.05
N GLU A 246 14.04 3.52 -6.53
CA GLU A 246 13.15 3.86 -7.65
C GLU A 246 13.49 3.07 -8.92
N ALA A 247 14.79 2.91 -9.24
CA ALA A 247 15.24 2.11 -10.37
C ALA A 247 14.91 0.61 -10.20
N PHE A 248 15.06 0.08 -8.98
CA PHE A 248 14.69 -1.30 -8.67
C PHE A 248 13.19 -1.55 -8.89
N PHE A 249 12.33 -0.64 -8.44
CA PHE A 249 10.90 -0.71 -8.73
C PHE A 249 10.58 -0.61 -10.23
N GLY A 250 11.31 0.23 -10.96
CA GLY A 250 11.21 0.28 -12.42
C GLY A 250 11.48 -1.07 -13.09
N ILE A 251 12.45 -1.85 -12.57
CA ILE A 251 12.74 -3.21 -13.06
C ILE A 251 11.58 -4.17 -12.75
N LEU A 252 10.98 -4.09 -11.56
CA LEU A 252 9.83 -4.94 -11.20
C LEU A 252 8.62 -4.64 -12.09
N ILE A 253 8.30 -3.35 -12.30
CA ILE A 253 7.21 -2.93 -13.21
C ILE A 253 7.49 -3.39 -14.64
N ALA A 254 8.72 -3.25 -15.13
CA ALA A 254 9.10 -3.74 -16.44
C ALA A 254 8.96 -5.27 -16.55
N THR A 255 9.30 -6.01 -15.50
CA THR A 255 9.14 -7.47 -15.44
C THR A 255 7.67 -7.87 -15.54
N MET A 256 6.78 -7.18 -14.81
CA MET A 256 5.33 -7.39 -14.91
C MET A 256 4.80 -7.07 -16.32
N ALA A 257 5.19 -5.92 -16.88
CA ALA A 257 4.79 -5.49 -18.21
C ALA A 257 5.22 -6.48 -19.30
N LEU A 258 6.46 -7.00 -19.22
CA LEU A 258 6.97 -8.00 -20.15
C LEU A 258 6.29 -9.37 -19.96
N SER A 259 6.04 -9.78 -18.72
CA SER A 259 5.44 -11.08 -18.42
C SER A 259 3.98 -11.15 -18.87
N PHE A 260 3.15 -10.21 -18.40
CA PHE A 260 1.73 -10.16 -18.78
C PHE A 260 1.54 -9.73 -20.23
N GLY A 261 2.44 -8.88 -20.76
CA GLY A 261 2.48 -8.54 -22.18
C GLY A 261 2.80 -9.75 -23.08
N TYR A 262 3.70 -10.64 -22.65
CA TYR A 262 3.96 -11.90 -23.36
C TYR A 262 2.70 -12.76 -23.42
N GLU A 263 2.00 -12.94 -22.29
CA GLU A 263 0.73 -13.70 -22.26
C GLU A 263 -0.30 -13.09 -23.19
N TYR A 264 -0.46 -11.76 -23.18
CA TYR A 264 -1.39 -11.05 -24.08
C TYR A 264 -1.08 -11.30 -25.55
N ILE A 265 0.19 -11.22 -25.95
CA ILE A 265 0.61 -11.47 -27.33
C ILE A 265 0.43 -12.95 -27.70
N LYS A 266 0.69 -13.87 -26.77
CA LYS A 266 0.58 -15.30 -27.00
C LYS A 266 -0.86 -15.78 -27.13
N VAL A 267 -1.76 -15.23 -26.31
CA VAL A 267 -3.20 -15.50 -26.33
C VAL A 267 -3.86 -14.85 -27.54
N ALA A 268 -3.33 -13.71 -28.00
CA ALA A 268 -3.80 -12.96 -29.17
C ALA A 268 -5.32 -12.67 -29.14
N PRO A 269 -5.83 -11.98 -28.09
CA PRO A 269 -7.24 -11.61 -28.01
C PRO A 269 -7.64 -10.66 -29.15
N ASP A 270 -8.93 -10.65 -29.49
CA ASP A 270 -9.48 -9.74 -30.50
C ASP A 270 -9.38 -8.28 -30.04
N GLN A 271 -8.49 -7.53 -30.70
CA GLN A 271 -8.19 -6.14 -30.36
C GLN A 271 -9.42 -5.22 -30.51
N LEU A 272 -10.31 -5.53 -31.45
CA LEU A 272 -11.52 -4.73 -31.64
C LEU A 272 -12.46 -4.89 -30.45
N GLN A 273 -12.65 -6.11 -29.96
CA GLN A 273 -13.49 -6.39 -28.79
C GLN A 273 -12.91 -5.81 -27.50
N VAL A 274 -11.58 -5.83 -27.34
CA VAL A 274 -10.89 -5.17 -26.23
C VAL A 274 -11.14 -3.66 -26.26
N MET A 275 -10.95 -3.01 -27.42
CA MET A 275 -11.22 -1.58 -27.58
C MET A 275 -12.69 -1.21 -27.37
N GLU A 276 -13.61 -2.02 -27.91
CA GLU A 276 -15.04 -1.83 -27.73
C GLU A 276 -15.43 -1.94 -26.25
N GLY A 277 -14.93 -2.98 -25.56
CA GLY A 277 -15.18 -3.21 -24.14
C GLY A 277 -14.61 -2.12 -23.22
N MET A 278 -13.54 -1.44 -23.63
CA MET A 278 -12.96 -0.32 -22.89
C MET A 278 -13.78 0.97 -23.00
N ILE A 279 -14.35 1.27 -24.17
CA ILE A 279 -14.97 2.58 -24.45
C ILE A 279 -16.48 2.54 -24.28
N ILE A 280 -17.12 1.43 -24.67
CA ILE A 280 -18.58 1.34 -24.70
C ILE A 280 -19.08 0.71 -23.40
N PRO A 281 -19.82 1.47 -22.55
CA PRO A 281 -20.44 0.88 -21.38
C PRO A 281 -21.55 -0.07 -21.82
N SER A 282 -21.25 -1.38 -21.83
CA SER A 282 -22.21 -2.42 -22.19
C SER A 282 -22.43 -3.36 -21.00
N CYS A 283 -23.65 -3.37 -20.47
CA CYS A 283 -24.05 -4.27 -19.39
C CYS A 283 -25.52 -4.66 -19.53
N SER A 284 -25.96 -4.88 -20.79
CA SER A 284 -27.37 -5.16 -21.11
C SER A 284 -27.90 -6.47 -20.48
N ASN A 285 -27.02 -7.44 -20.21
CA ASN A 285 -27.33 -8.75 -19.62
C ASN A 285 -26.30 -9.17 -18.53
N CYS A 286 -25.86 -8.25 -17.68
CA CYS A 286 -24.93 -8.61 -16.61
C CYS A 286 -25.62 -9.40 -15.51
N ASP A 287 -25.04 -10.53 -15.15
CA ASP A 287 -25.48 -11.31 -14.00
C ASP A 287 -25.08 -10.62 -12.69
N LYS A 288 -25.72 -10.98 -11.56
CA LYS A 288 -25.42 -10.40 -10.23
C LYS A 288 -23.94 -10.52 -9.89
N LYS A 289 -23.32 -11.65 -10.25
CA LYS A 289 -21.88 -11.90 -10.07
C LYS A 289 -21.01 -10.91 -10.85
N SER A 290 -21.38 -10.57 -12.09
CA SER A 290 -20.65 -9.60 -12.90
C SER A 290 -20.75 -8.18 -12.34
N LEU A 291 -21.90 -7.81 -11.76
CA LEU A 291 -22.07 -6.54 -11.07
C LEU A 291 -21.22 -6.47 -9.78
N LEU A 292 -21.20 -7.54 -8.99
CA LEU A 292 -20.33 -7.66 -7.82
C LEU A 292 -18.85 -7.53 -8.21
N GLN A 293 -18.44 -8.16 -9.32
CA GLN A 293 -17.07 -8.01 -9.82
C GLN A 293 -16.77 -6.58 -10.27
N ALA A 294 -17.71 -5.89 -10.93
CA ALA A 294 -17.55 -4.47 -11.30
C ALA A 294 -17.28 -3.59 -10.08
N VAL A 295 -18.00 -3.85 -8.98
CA VAL A 295 -17.78 -3.19 -7.69
C VAL A 295 -16.43 -3.56 -7.10
N GLY A 296 -16.04 -4.83 -7.19
CA GLY A 296 -14.73 -5.34 -6.79
C GLY A 296 -13.58 -4.63 -7.51
N ILE A 297 -13.68 -4.41 -8.82
CA ILE A 297 -12.68 -3.66 -9.62
C ILE A 297 -12.48 -2.25 -9.07
N VAL A 298 -13.56 -1.53 -8.72
CA VAL A 298 -13.43 -0.18 -8.15
C VAL A 298 -12.70 -0.21 -6.81
N GLY A 299 -13.00 -1.20 -5.97
CA GLY A 299 -12.35 -1.43 -4.68
C GLY A 299 -10.87 -1.81 -4.78
N ALA A 300 -10.55 -2.68 -5.73
CA ALA A 300 -9.18 -3.15 -5.98
C ALA A 300 -8.30 -2.05 -6.62
N VAL A 301 -8.85 -1.27 -7.55
CA VAL A 301 -8.12 -0.21 -8.24
C VAL A 301 -7.86 0.99 -7.34
N ILE A 302 -8.84 1.39 -6.53
CA ILE A 302 -8.66 2.53 -5.61
C ILE A 302 -8.26 1.98 -4.25
N MET A 303 -6.96 1.89 -3.98
CA MET A 303 -6.49 1.42 -2.67
C MET A 303 -6.43 2.55 -1.62
N PRO A 304 -7.02 2.36 -0.41
CA PRO A 304 -7.07 3.40 0.61
C PRO A 304 -5.67 3.82 1.10
N HIS A 305 -4.82 2.85 1.44
CA HIS A 305 -3.49 3.09 1.99
C HIS A 305 -2.57 3.81 0.97
N ASN A 306 -2.82 3.60 -0.33
CA ASN A 306 -2.02 4.19 -1.39
C ASN A 306 -2.22 5.72 -1.50
N LEU A 307 -3.38 6.24 -1.11
CA LEU A 307 -3.60 7.69 -1.02
C LEU A 307 -2.73 8.34 0.09
N TYR A 308 -2.56 7.65 1.22
CA TYR A 308 -1.64 8.09 2.27
C TYR A 308 -0.19 8.03 1.79
N LEU A 309 0.18 6.91 1.17
CA LEU A 309 1.52 6.70 0.64
C LEU A 309 1.92 7.78 -0.36
N HIS A 310 1.11 8.02 -1.39
CA HIS A 310 1.45 9.00 -2.43
C HIS A 310 1.58 10.42 -1.89
N SER A 311 0.73 10.81 -0.93
CA SER A 311 0.84 12.11 -0.26
C SER A 311 2.16 12.29 0.53
N ALA A 312 2.79 11.19 0.95
CA ALA A 312 4.09 11.20 1.62
C ALA A 312 5.26 11.13 0.64
N LEU A 313 5.16 10.29 -0.41
CA LEU A 313 6.24 10.10 -1.40
C LEU A 313 6.61 11.40 -2.12
N VAL A 314 5.65 12.29 -2.37
CA VAL A 314 5.90 13.59 -3.01
C VAL A 314 6.73 14.56 -2.16
N LYS A 315 6.92 14.28 -0.85
CA LYS A 315 7.82 15.05 0.03
C LYS A 315 9.30 14.74 -0.23
N SER A 316 9.61 13.65 -0.95
CA SER A 316 10.99 13.26 -1.27
C SER A 316 11.70 14.19 -2.26
N ARG A 317 10.98 15.14 -2.87
CA ARG A 317 11.53 16.17 -3.76
C ARG A 317 11.48 17.53 -3.09
N GLY A 318 12.60 18.26 -3.14
CA GLY A 318 12.74 19.52 -2.42
C GLY A 318 12.01 20.65 -3.12
N VAL A 319 10.82 21.01 -2.64
CA VAL A 319 10.01 22.10 -3.20
C VAL A 319 10.02 23.28 -2.23
N ASP A 320 10.39 24.46 -2.69
CA ASP A 320 10.30 25.69 -1.88
C ASP A 320 8.85 26.15 -1.77
N HIS A 321 8.23 25.86 -0.62
CA HIS A 321 6.83 26.20 -0.33
C HIS A 321 6.58 27.71 -0.21
N SER A 322 7.62 28.54 -0.06
CA SER A 322 7.47 30.01 -0.04
C SER A 322 7.12 30.57 -1.43
N LYS A 323 7.52 29.88 -2.50
CA LYS A 323 7.34 30.31 -3.89
C LYS A 323 6.17 29.58 -4.53
N LYS A 324 5.02 30.26 -4.63
CA LYS A 324 3.80 29.73 -5.27
C LYS A 324 4.02 29.17 -6.68
N ASN A 325 4.94 29.77 -7.46
CA ASN A 325 5.26 29.28 -8.80
C ASN A 325 5.92 27.90 -8.79
N GLN A 326 6.81 27.62 -7.82
CA GLN A 326 7.46 26.31 -7.70
C GLN A 326 6.47 25.23 -7.25
N VAL A 327 5.58 25.55 -6.30
CA VAL A 327 4.49 24.65 -5.88
C VAL A 327 3.54 24.33 -7.04
N LYS A 328 3.21 25.33 -7.87
CA LYS A 328 2.39 25.13 -9.08
C LYS A 328 3.10 24.26 -10.12
N GLU A 329 4.40 24.47 -10.32
CA GLU A 329 5.23 23.69 -11.24
C GLU A 329 5.36 22.23 -10.77
N ALA A 330 5.67 22.00 -9.49
CA ALA A 330 5.74 20.67 -8.88
C ALA A 330 4.41 19.91 -9.03
N ASN A 331 3.28 20.55 -8.73
CA ASN A 331 1.95 19.97 -8.93
C ASN A 331 1.68 19.55 -10.38
N ARG A 332 2.24 20.28 -11.37
CA ARG A 332 2.13 19.92 -12.78
C ARG A 332 2.98 18.70 -13.11
N TYR A 333 4.23 18.64 -12.67
CA TYR A 333 5.12 17.51 -12.94
C TYR A 333 4.63 16.22 -12.28
N TYR A 334 4.22 16.28 -11.01
CA TYR A 334 3.66 15.12 -10.32
C TYR A 334 2.38 14.60 -10.98
N PHE A 335 1.54 15.50 -11.51
CA PHE A 335 0.36 15.08 -12.25
C PHE A 335 0.72 14.36 -13.56
N ILE A 336 1.69 14.87 -14.32
CA ILE A 336 2.16 14.24 -15.56
C ILE A 336 2.76 12.87 -15.25
N GLU A 337 3.62 12.79 -14.24
CA GLU A 337 4.26 11.54 -13.81
C GLU A 337 3.22 10.50 -13.37
N ALA A 338 2.31 10.85 -12.46
CA ALA A 338 1.26 9.95 -11.99
C ALA A 338 0.36 9.48 -13.13
N THR A 339 0.10 10.34 -14.12
CA THR A 339 -0.66 9.96 -15.33
C THR A 339 0.09 8.90 -16.13
N ILE A 340 1.39 9.09 -16.40
CA ILE A 340 2.21 8.12 -17.13
C ILE A 340 2.26 6.79 -16.36
N ALA A 341 2.53 6.82 -15.06
CA ALA A 341 2.67 5.63 -14.23
C ALA A 341 1.35 4.82 -14.15
N LEU A 342 0.20 5.49 -13.96
CA LEU A 342 -1.10 4.82 -13.96
C LEU A 342 -1.54 4.36 -15.34
N THR A 343 -1.13 5.04 -16.43
CA THR A 343 -1.37 4.52 -17.79
C THR A 343 -0.58 3.23 -18.02
N VAL A 344 0.68 3.14 -17.59
CA VAL A 344 1.46 1.90 -17.67
C VAL A 344 0.76 0.78 -16.89
N SER A 345 0.31 1.09 -15.68
CA SER A 345 -0.38 0.11 -14.82
C SER A 345 -1.71 -0.34 -15.43
N PHE A 346 -2.49 0.60 -15.97
CA PHE A 346 -3.73 0.29 -16.70
C PHE A 346 -3.50 -0.64 -17.89
N VAL A 347 -2.43 -0.43 -18.67
CA VAL A 347 -2.10 -1.31 -19.80
C VAL A 347 -1.82 -2.73 -19.34
N ILE A 348 -1.11 -2.89 -18.21
CA ILE A 348 -0.87 -4.20 -17.61
C ILE A 348 -2.17 -4.86 -17.17
N ASN A 349 -3.05 -4.12 -16.50
CA ASN A 349 -4.36 -4.62 -16.06
C ASN A 349 -5.21 -5.05 -17.25
N VAL A 350 -5.24 -4.26 -18.34
CA VAL A 350 -5.90 -4.63 -19.59
C VAL A 350 -5.33 -5.93 -20.18
N PHE A 351 -4.01 -6.15 -20.11
CA PHE A 351 -3.42 -7.42 -20.55
C PHE A 351 -3.98 -8.60 -19.75
N VAL A 352 -3.99 -8.51 -18.42
CA VAL A 352 -4.50 -9.58 -17.56
C VAL A 352 -5.98 -9.85 -17.84
N VAL A 353 -6.84 -8.82 -17.78
CA VAL A 353 -8.28 -8.98 -18.04
C VAL A 353 -8.53 -9.62 -19.40
N SER A 354 -7.83 -9.16 -20.44
CA SER A 354 -8.05 -9.63 -21.82
C SER A 354 -7.59 -11.08 -22.04
N VAL A 355 -6.47 -11.47 -21.42
CA VAL A 355 -5.95 -12.85 -21.50
C VAL A 355 -6.98 -13.84 -20.95
N PHE A 356 -7.55 -13.55 -19.78
CA PHE A 356 -8.54 -14.43 -19.17
C PHE A 356 -9.94 -14.27 -19.78
N ALA A 357 -10.30 -13.09 -20.27
CA ALA A 357 -11.54 -12.89 -21.03
C ALA A 357 -11.59 -13.76 -22.29
N HIS A 358 -10.50 -13.83 -23.05
CA HIS A 358 -10.41 -14.70 -24.22
C HIS A 358 -10.26 -16.17 -23.83
N GLY A 359 -9.41 -16.47 -22.84
CA GLY A 359 -9.10 -17.85 -22.46
C GLY A 359 -10.28 -18.62 -21.85
N MET A 360 -11.19 -17.92 -21.15
CA MET A 360 -12.26 -18.52 -20.35
C MET A 360 -13.61 -18.66 -21.07
N TRP A 361 -13.72 -18.07 -22.26
CA TRP A 361 -14.93 -18.11 -23.07
C TRP A 361 -14.69 -18.95 -24.33
N ASP A 362 -15.69 -19.71 -24.77
CA ASP A 362 -15.65 -20.43 -26.04
C ASP A 362 -16.02 -19.50 -27.22
N ASP A 363 -15.79 -19.96 -28.46
CA ASP A 363 -16.12 -19.20 -29.67
C ASP A 363 -17.63 -18.92 -29.83
N LYS A 364 -18.47 -19.61 -29.04
CA LYS A 364 -19.93 -19.45 -29.02
C LYS A 364 -20.39 -18.48 -27.92
N GLY A 365 -19.47 -17.94 -27.12
CA GLY A 365 -19.77 -17.03 -26.03
C GLY A 365 -20.26 -17.71 -24.75
N ASN A 366 -19.95 -18.98 -24.52
CA ASN A 366 -20.21 -19.69 -23.26
C ASN A 366 -18.95 -19.74 -22.39
N LYS A 367 -19.16 -19.74 -21.07
CA LYS A 367 -18.07 -19.92 -20.10
C LYS A 367 -17.60 -21.38 -20.10
N LYS A 368 -16.29 -21.59 -20.04
CA LYS A 368 -15.69 -22.93 -19.88
C LYS A 368 -15.98 -23.50 -18.49
N VAL A 369 -16.21 -24.81 -18.45
CA VAL A 369 -16.40 -25.57 -17.20
C VAL A 369 -15.13 -26.28 -16.77
N ASN A 370 -15.07 -26.74 -15.52
CA ASN A 370 -13.88 -27.41 -14.98
C ASN A 370 -13.48 -28.66 -15.78
N SER A 371 -14.46 -29.46 -16.24
CA SER A 371 -14.21 -30.65 -17.07
C SER A 371 -13.47 -30.31 -18.38
N ASP A 372 -13.84 -29.22 -19.05
CA ASP A 372 -13.24 -28.83 -20.33
C ASP A 372 -11.77 -28.46 -20.17
N ILE A 373 -11.44 -27.74 -19.09
CA ILE A 373 -10.08 -27.33 -18.76
C ILE A 373 -9.25 -28.54 -18.33
N ARG A 374 -9.84 -29.45 -17.56
CA ARG A 374 -9.20 -30.70 -17.17
C ARG A 374 -8.82 -31.54 -18.39
N ASP A 375 -9.75 -31.74 -19.31
CA ASP A 375 -9.53 -32.52 -20.53
C ASP A 375 -8.46 -31.87 -21.42
N LEU A 376 -8.47 -30.54 -21.51
CA LEU A 376 -7.41 -29.78 -22.15
C LEU A 376 -6.04 -30.06 -21.51
N CYS A 377 -5.93 -29.99 -20.18
CA CYS A 377 -4.67 -30.27 -19.47
C CYS A 377 -4.18 -31.70 -19.69
N ILE A 378 -5.08 -32.69 -19.67
CA ILE A 378 -4.76 -34.11 -19.92
C ILE A 378 -4.26 -34.28 -21.36
N SER A 379 -4.94 -33.67 -22.34
CA SER A 379 -4.56 -33.76 -23.75
C SER A 379 -3.15 -33.23 -24.04
N LYS A 380 -2.69 -32.27 -23.22
CA LYS A 380 -1.37 -31.64 -23.32
C LYS A 380 -0.33 -32.26 -22.38
N ASN A 381 -0.67 -33.40 -21.74
CA ASN A 381 0.18 -34.13 -20.81
C ASN A 381 0.73 -33.27 -19.66
N ASN A 382 -0.10 -32.36 -19.14
CA ASN A 382 0.27 -31.48 -18.05
C ASN A 382 0.03 -32.17 -16.69
N SER A 383 1.05 -32.22 -15.83
CA SER A 383 1.02 -32.82 -14.48
C SER A 383 0.08 -32.13 -13.49
N HIS A 384 -0.55 -31.02 -13.89
CA HIS A 384 -1.42 -30.21 -13.04
C HIS A 384 -2.91 -30.42 -13.31
N ALA A 385 -3.30 -31.37 -14.17
CA ALA A 385 -4.71 -31.63 -14.51
C ALA A 385 -5.60 -31.97 -13.30
N GLU A 386 -5.03 -32.56 -12.24
CA GLU A 386 -5.75 -32.99 -11.03
C GLU A 386 -6.38 -31.84 -10.24
N ILE A 387 -5.95 -30.60 -10.47
CA ILE A 387 -6.45 -29.40 -9.76
C ILE A 387 -7.88 -29.06 -10.20
N PHE A 388 -8.25 -29.42 -11.43
CA PHE A 388 -9.56 -29.15 -11.98
C PHE A 388 -10.49 -30.34 -11.66
N PRO A 389 -11.53 -30.15 -10.83
CA PRO A 389 -12.49 -31.21 -10.55
C PRO A 389 -13.22 -31.62 -11.84
N ASN A 390 -13.60 -32.89 -11.94
CA ASN A 390 -14.36 -33.37 -13.11
C ASN A 390 -15.85 -33.10 -12.92
N ASP A 391 -16.23 -31.82 -12.92
CA ASP A 391 -17.60 -31.37 -12.82
C ASP A 391 -17.96 -30.39 -13.94
N SER A 392 -19.26 -30.18 -14.10
CA SER A 392 -19.84 -29.23 -15.06
C SER A 392 -20.03 -27.83 -14.45
N GLN A 393 -19.31 -27.49 -13.37
CA GLN A 393 -19.40 -26.16 -12.79
C GLN A 393 -18.55 -25.18 -13.59
N ILE A 394 -18.97 -23.91 -13.59
CA ILE A 394 -18.23 -22.83 -14.22
C ILE A 394 -16.89 -22.71 -13.51
N PHE A 395 -15.81 -22.67 -14.29
CA PHE A 395 -14.48 -22.49 -13.73
C PHE A 395 -14.31 -21.07 -13.17
N GLU A 396 -13.89 -21.00 -11.92
CA GLU A 396 -13.57 -19.75 -11.22
C GLU A 396 -12.05 -19.65 -11.10
N PRO A 397 -11.41 -18.75 -11.87
CA PRO A 397 -9.97 -18.62 -11.83
C PRO A 397 -9.54 -17.79 -10.62
N ASP A 398 -8.47 -18.25 -10.01
CA ASP A 398 -7.62 -17.52 -9.06
C ASP A 398 -6.20 -17.42 -9.65
N ILE A 399 -5.28 -16.75 -8.96
CA ILE A 399 -3.88 -16.60 -9.43
C ILE A 399 -3.21 -17.96 -9.72
N TYR A 400 -3.51 -18.98 -8.91
CA TYR A 400 -2.93 -20.31 -9.02
C TYR A 400 -3.54 -21.10 -10.20
N LYS A 401 -4.86 -21.27 -10.20
CA LYS A 401 -5.62 -21.98 -11.25
C LYS A 401 -5.45 -21.28 -12.60
N GLY A 402 -5.39 -19.95 -12.63
CA GLY A 402 -5.13 -19.16 -13.83
C GLY A 402 -3.75 -19.44 -14.42
N GLY A 403 -2.70 -19.47 -13.60
CA GLY A 403 -1.34 -19.81 -14.05
C GLY A 403 -1.25 -21.23 -14.61
N VAL A 404 -1.90 -22.21 -13.95
CA VAL A 404 -1.97 -23.59 -14.44
C VAL A 404 -2.73 -23.67 -15.77
N PHE A 405 -3.85 -22.96 -15.90
CA PHE A 405 -4.61 -22.89 -17.15
C PHE A 405 -3.75 -22.39 -18.31
N LEU A 406 -2.99 -21.31 -18.12
CA LEU A 406 -2.04 -20.80 -19.11
C LEU A 406 -1.00 -21.86 -19.48
N GLY A 407 -0.51 -22.60 -18.48
CA GLY A 407 0.38 -23.75 -18.66
C GLY A 407 -0.22 -24.87 -19.49
N CYS A 408 -1.50 -25.21 -19.29
CA CYS A 408 -2.20 -26.24 -20.05
C CYS A 408 -2.47 -25.81 -21.49
N GLN A 409 -2.96 -24.59 -21.71
CA GLN A 409 -3.37 -24.11 -23.02
C GLN A 409 -2.17 -23.71 -23.90
N TYR A 410 -1.22 -22.97 -23.34
CA TYR A 410 -0.13 -22.32 -24.08
C TYR A 410 1.26 -22.90 -23.79
N GLY A 411 1.35 -23.83 -22.84
CA GLY A 411 2.57 -24.57 -22.49
C GLY A 411 3.22 -24.09 -21.20
N THR A 412 4.08 -24.93 -20.61
CA THR A 412 4.69 -24.70 -19.27
C THR A 412 5.48 -23.39 -19.17
N ILE A 413 6.01 -22.88 -20.28
CA ILE A 413 6.73 -21.60 -20.30
C ILE A 413 5.79 -20.44 -19.91
N ALA A 414 4.54 -20.45 -20.38
CA ALA A 414 3.56 -19.43 -20.04
C ALA A 414 3.24 -19.44 -18.53
N MET A 415 3.09 -20.62 -17.94
CA MET A 415 2.91 -20.77 -16.49
C MET A 415 4.07 -20.16 -15.69
N TYR A 416 5.31 -20.37 -16.13
CA TYR A 416 6.47 -19.79 -15.44
C TYR A 416 6.59 -18.28 -15.64
N ILE A 417 6.27 -17.77 -16.82
CA ILE A 417 6.23 -16.31 -17.08
C ILE A 417 5.16 -15.64 -16.22
N TRP A 418 3.97 -16.23 -16.14
CA TRP A 418 2.92 -15.81 -15.21
C TRP A 418 3.44 -15.76 -13.77
N ALA A 419 4.07 -16.84 -13.29
CA ALA A 419 4.58 -16.90 -11.93
C ALA A 419 5.70 -15.87 -11.65
N ILE A 420 6.56 -15.57 -12.62
CA ILE A 420 7.56 -14.48 -12.51
C ILE A 420 6.87 -13.11 -12.39
N GLY A 421 5.83 -12.86 -13.19
CA GLY A 421 5.05 -11.64 -13.11
C GLY A 421 4.39 -11.45 -11.74
N ILE A 422 3.75 -12.50 -11.22
CA ILE A 422 3.14 -12.52 -9.88
C ILE A 422 4.19 -12.34 -8.77
N LEU A 423 5.38 -12.96 -8.92
CA LEU A 423 6.47 -12.77 -7.96
C LEU A 423 6.92 -11.30 -7.93
N ALA A 424 7.09 -10.66 -9.10
CA ALA A 424 7.43 -9.25 -9.19
C ALA A 424 6.35 -8.35 -8.58
N ALA A 425 5.07 -8.66 -8.80
CA ALA A 425 3.92 -7.99 -8.18
C ALA A 425 3.97 -8.09 -6.64
N GLY A 426 4.08 -9.30 -6.09
CA GLY A 426 4.12 -9.52 -4.64
C GLY A 426 5.31 -8.85 -3.94
N GLN A 427 6.50 -8.92 -4.55
CA GLN A 427 7.70 -8.26 -4.02
C GLN A 427 7.60 -6.73 -4.07
N SER A 428 7.09 -6.17 -5.17
CA SER A 428 6.95 -4.72 -5.30
C SER A 428 5.94 -4.15 -4.30
N SER A 429 4.79 -4.80 -4.16
CA SER A 429 3.73 -4.36 -3.25
C SER A 429 4.15 -4.47 -1.77
N THR A 430 4.93 -5.50 -1.43
CA THR A 430 5.50 -5.70 -0.09
C THR A 430 6.21 -4.46 0.45
N MET A 431 7.03 -3.86 -0.40
CA MET A 431 7.75 -2.66 -0.03
C MET A 431 6.81 -1.46 0.11
N THR A 432 5.84 -1.28 -0.80
CA THR A 432 4.88 -0.18 -0.72
C THR A 432 3.99 -0.24 0.52
N GLY A 433 3.53 -1.44 0.92
CA GLY A 433 2.75 -1.64 2.14
C GLY A 433 3.52 -1.23 3.41
N THR A 434 4.82 -1.55 3.48
CA THR A 434 5.66 -1.14 4.61
C THR A 434 5.86 0.39 4.68
N TYR A 435 6.03 1.07 3.55
CA TYR A 435 6.09 2.54 3.50
C TYR A 435 4.75 3.15 3.92
N ALA A 436 3.63 2.62 3.41
CA ALA A 436 2.31 3.10 3.76
C ALA A 436 2.05 2.98 5.27
N GLY A 437 2.33 1.81 5.86
CA GLY A 437 2.23 1.60 7.31
C GLY A 437 3.17 2.47 8.12
N GLN A 438 4.35 2.78 7.59
CA GLN A 438 5.24 3.73 8.24
C GLN A 438 4.60 5.13 8.33
N PHE A 439 4.21 5.72 7.21
CA PHE A 439 3.65 7.06 7.16
C PHE A 439 2.31 7.18 7.89
N VAL A 440 1.49 6.14 7.82
CA VAL A 440 0.20 6.08 8.53
C VAL A 440 0.44 6.07 10.04
N MET A 441 1.31 5.20 10.56
CA MET A 441 1.55 5.09 11.99
C MET A 441 2.27 6.32 12.57
N GLU A 442 3.31 6.84 11.89
CA GLU A 442 4.00 8.08 12.30
C GLU A 442 3.05 9.28 12.23
N GLY A 443 2.27 9.40 11.15
CA GLY A 443 1.37 10.53 10.99
C GLY A 443 0.21 10.52 11.99
N PHE A 444 -0.46 9.39 12.19
CA PHE A 444 -1.67 9.32 13.02
C PHE A 444 -1.44 9.20 14.53
N LEU A 445 -0.29 8.64 14.94
CA LEU A 445 0.01 8.39 16.36
C LEU A 445 1.18 9.23 16.88
N ASP A 446 1.91 9.93 16.01
CA ASP A 446 3.17 10.62 16.35
C ASP A 446 4.16 9.67 17.06
N LEU A 447 4.11 8.38 16.69
CA LEU A 447 4.89 7.32 17.33
C LEU A 447 6.21 7.12 16.59
N LYS A 448 7.30 7.55 17.22
CA LYS A 448 8.67 7.32 16.74
C LYS A 448 9.12 5.91 17.10
N TRP A 449 8.82 4.95 16.23
CA TRP A 449 9.19 3.56 16.40
C TRP A 449 10.24 3.13 15.37
N SER A 450 11.23 2.34 15.79
CA SER A 450 12.25 1.83 14.88
C SER A 450 11.63 1.01 13.75
N ARG A 451 12.01 1.33 12.53
CA ARG A 451 11.39 0.85 11.29
C ARG A 451 11.36 -0.68 11.17
N TRP A 452 12.46 -1.35 11.50
CA TRP A 452 12.53 -2.81 11.43
C TRP A 452 11.56 -3.49 12.40
N LYS A 453 11.34 -2.90 13.59
CA LYS A 453 10.40 -3.44 14.60
C LYS A 453 8.96 -3.34 14.10
N ARG A 454 8.62 -2.21 13.48
CA ARG A 454 7.30 -1.96 12.92
C ARG A 454 6.99 -2.91 11.78
N VAL A 455 7.90 -2.96 10.80
CA VAL A 455 7.77 -3.84 9.64
C VAL A 455 7.66 -5.31 10.07
N LEU A 456 8.48 -5.74 11.03
CA LEU A 456 8.40 -7.10 11.57
C LEU A 456 7.05 -7.36 12.27
N LEU A 457 6.52 -6.38 13.02
CA LEU A 457 5.21 -6.53 13.67
C LEU A 457 4.09 -6.69 12.63
N THR A 458 3.97 -5.75 11.69
CA THR A 458 2.88 -5.78 10.69
C THR A 458 2.96 -7.05 9.84
N ARG A 459 4.18 -7.44 9.43
CA ARG A 459 4.41 -8.70 8.71
C ARG A 459 4.05 -9.92 9.54
N THR A 460 4.38 -9.94 10.83
CA THR A 460 3.98 -11.07 11.70
C THR A 460 2.46 -11.18 11.81
N ILE A 461 1.76 -10.06 11.92
CA ILE A 461 0.28 -10.02 11.99
C ILE A 461 -0.34 -10.52 10.68
N ALA A 462 0.23 -10.18 9.51
CA ALA A 462 -0.25 -10.62 8.20
C ALA A 462 0.12 -12.09 7.87
N ILE A 463 1.34 -12.51 8.21
CA ILE A 463 1.87 -13.84 7.89
C ILE A 463 1.23 -14.92 8.76
N LEU A 464 0.95 -14.65 10.03
CA LEU A 464 0.38 -15.64 10.94
C LEU A 464 -0.95 -16.25 10.45
N PRO A 465 -2.01 -15.48 10.14
CA PRO A 465 -3.26 -16.04 9.62
C PRO A 465 -3.04 -16.75 8.28
N THR A 466 -2.24 -16.15 7.40
CA THR A 466 -1.94 -16.72 6.07
C THR A 466 -1.21 -18.06 6.17
N PHE A 467 -0.25 -18.19 7.09
CA PHE A 467 0.46 -19.43 7.37
C PHE A 467 -0.45 -20.50 7.94
N LEU A 468 -1.35 -20.13 8.87
CA LEU A 468 -2.29 -21.08 9.46
C LEU A 468 -3.24 -21.65 8.40
N VAL A 469 -3.78 -20.80 7.53
CA VAL A 469 -4.60 -21.25 6.40
C VAL A 469 -3.77 -22.13 5.44
N ALA A 470 -2.57 -21.70 5.05
CA ALA A 470 -1.69 -22.46 4.15
C ALA A 470 -1.23 -23.82 4.69
N LYS A 471 -1.20 -24.00 6.01
CA LYS A 471 -0.76 -25.24 6.67
C LYS A 471 -1.90 -26.20 6.96
N PHE A 472 -3.06 -25.67 7.37
CA PHE A 472 -4.17 -26.48 7.88
C PHE A 472 -5.36 -26.58 6.92
N GLN A 473 -5.41 -25.74 5.88
CA GLN A 473 -6.50 -25.66 4.92
C GLN A 473 -5.99 -25.89 3.49
N ASN A 474 -6.92 -25.98 2.53
CA ASN A 474 -6.59 -26.22 1.13
C ASN A 474 -6.28 -24.92 0.39
N ILE A 475 -5.76 -25.03 -0.84
CA ILE A 475 -5.44 -23.87 -1.70
C ILE A 475 -6.68 -23.01 -1.96
N GLU A 476 -7.85 -23.62 -2.09
CA GLU A 476 -9.11 -22.93 -2.36
C GLU A 476 -9.50 -21.96 -1.24
N ASP A 477 -9.11 -22.28 0.00
CA ASP A 477 -9.35 -21.43 1.16
C ASP A 477 -8.43 -20.18 1.15
N LEU A 478 -7.25 -20.26 0.53
CA LEU A 478 -6.38 -19.08 0.32
C LEU A 478 -6.95 -18.14 -0.74
N SER A 479 -7.50 -18.69 -1.83
CA SER A 479 -8.14 -17.89 -2.88
C SER A 479 -9.40 -17.21 -2.36
N GLY A 480 -10.26 -17.93 -1.62
CA GLY A 480 -11.42 -17.34 -0.94
C GLY A 480 -11.04 -16.25 0.07
N MET A 481 -9.88 -16.40 0.73
CA MET A 481 -9.33 -15.35 1.60
C MET A 481 -8.97 -14.09 0.79
N ASN A 482 -8.39 -14.22 -0.41
CA ASN A 482 -8.07 -13.07 -1.23
C ASN A 482 -9.31 -12.29 -1.69
N ASP A 483 -10.38 -12.99 -2.06
CA ASP A 483 -11.67 -12.36 -2.39
C ASP A 483 -12.24 -11.56 -1.22
N MET A 484 -12.17 -12.13 -0.02
CA MET A 484 -12.58 -11.44 1.21
C MET A 484 -11.71 -10.22 1.50
N LEU A 485 -10.41 -10.27 1.21
CA LEU A 485 -9.48 -9.14 1.38
C LEU A 485 -9.78 -8.01 0.37
N ASN A 486 -10.10 -8.32 -0.88
CA ASN A 486 -10.56 -7.32 -1.87
C ASN A 486 -11.86 -6.63 -1.42
N ALA A 487 -12.79 -7.42 -0.89
CA ALA A 487 -13.99 -6.93 -0.23
C ALA A 487 -13.68 -5.99 0.94
N LEU A 488 -12.73 -6.37 1.79
CA LEU A 488 -12.24 -5.53 2.89
C LEU A 488 -11.67 -4.20 2.37
N MET A 489 -10.88 -4.20 1.29
CA MET A 489 -10.36 -2.96 0.70
C MET A 489 -11.46 -1.99 0.29
N SER A 490 -12.53 -2.51 -0.33
CA SER A 490 -13.70 -1.72 -0.69
C SER A 490 -14.37 -1.11 0.55
N MET A 491 -14.46 -1.88 1.65
CA MET A 491 -14.94 -1.41 2.95
C MET A 491 -14.11 -0.28 3.55
N GLN A 492 -12.81 -0.29 3.31
CA GLN A 492 -11.89 0.70 3.88
C GLN A 492 -11.81 2.00 3.06
N LEU A 493 -12.30 2.01 1.82
CA LEU A 493 -12.23 3.16 0.91
C LEU A 493 -12.70 4.51 1.47
N PRO A 494 -13.87 4.60 2.15
CA PRO A 494 -14.36 5.87 2.68
C PRO A 494 -13.37 6.55 3.63
N PHE A 495 -12.58 5.76 4.36
CA PHE A 495 -11.65 6.25 5.37
C PHE A 495 -10.40 6.92 4.79
N ALA A 496 -10.05 6.64 3.53
CA ALA A 496 -8.98 7.38 2.85
C ALA A 496 -9.55 8.51 1.97
N ILE A 497 -10.62 8.23 1.25
CA ILE A 497 -11.20 9.17 0.27
C ILE A 497 -11.80 10.39 0.97
N LEU A 498 -12.60 10.21 2.03
CA LEU A 498 -13.29 11.33 2.69
C LEU A 498 -12.29 12.32 3.32
N PRO A 499 -11.23 11.89 4.05
CA PRO A 499 -10.21 12.81 4.53
C PRO A 499 -9.49 13.55 3.41
N VAL A 500 -9.05 12.88 2.33
CA VAL A 500 -8.38 13.56 1.20
C VAL A 500 -9.25 14.67 0.64
N ILE A 501 -10.53 14.38 0.41
CA ILE A 501 -11.48 15.36 -0.14
C ILE A 501 -11.69 16.52 0.84
N SER A 502 -11.87 16.23 2.13
CA SER A 502 -12.04 17.26 3.17
C SER A 502 -10.83 18.18 3.24
N MET A 503 -9.61 17.63 3.30
CA MET A 503 -8.39 18.41 3.46
C MET A 503 -8.09 19.25 2.21
N THR A 504 -8.24 18.67 1.03
CA THR A 504 -7.96 19.38 -0.23
C THR A 504 -9.03 20.41 -0.63
N SER A 505 -10.22 20.33 -0.01
CA SER A 505 -11.28 21.32 -0.22
C SER A 505 -11.21 22.49 0.77
N SER A 506 -10.49 22.34 1.88
CA SER A 506 -10.37 23.32 2.95
C SER A 506 -9.42 24.48 2.57
N GLU A 507 -9.93 25.71 2.66
CA GLU A 507 -9.14 26.93 2.42
C GLU A 507 -8.01 27.11 3.44
N ASN A 508 -8.24 26.71 4.70
CA ASN A 508 -7.23 26.79 5.76
C ASN A 508 -5.98 25.93 5.51
N ILE A 509 -6.08 24.89 4.66
CA ILE A 509 -4.98 23.95 4.39
C ILE A 509 -4.37 24.23 3.02
N MET A 510 -5.20 24.42 2.00
CA MET A 510 -4.74 24.55 0.62
C MET A 510 -4.55 26.01 0.16
N GLY A 511 -5.11 26.99 0.90
CA GLY A 511 -5.12 28.40 0.50
C GLY A 511 -5.63 28.59 -0.93
N ASP A 512 -4.86 29.31 -1.74
CA ASP A 512 -5.14 29.56 -3.16
C ASP A 512 -5.18 28.28 -4.02
N PHE A 513 -4.62 27.17 -3.53
CA PHE A 513 -4.62 25.88 -4.22
C PHE A 513 -5.82 25.01 -3.86
N LYS A 514 -6.88 25.55 -3.23
CA LYS A 514 -8.10 24.77 -2.95
C LYS A 514 -8.73 24.15 -4.20
N ASN A 515 -9.48 23.07 -4.02
CA ASN A 515 -10.16 22.41 -5.14
C ASN A 515 -11.16 23.33 -5.84
N GLY A 516 -11.09 23.40 -7.16
CA GLY A 516 -12.09 24.07 -7.99
C GLY A 516 -13.43 23.30 -8.01
N VAL A 517 -14.48 23.96 -8.50
CA VAL A 517 -15.87 23.42 -8.51
C VAL A 517 -15.96 22.06 -9.21
N PHE A 518 -15.28 21.89 -10.35
CA PHE A 518 -15.25 20.63 -11.08
C PHE A 518 -14.66 19.48 -10.23
N MET A 519 -13.50 19.69 -9.61
CA MET A 519 -12.88 18.67 -8.75
C MET A 519 -13.72 18.37 -7.51
N LYS A 520 -14.38 19.38 -6.92
CA LYS A 520 -15.32 19.19 -5.81
C LYS A 520 -16.50 18.32 -6.24
N ALA A 521 -17.15 18.65 -7.35
CA ALA A 521 -18.28 17.88 -7.87
C ALA A 521 -17.90 16.42 -8.19
N MET A 522 -16.80 16.22 -8.90
CA MET A 522 -16.28 14.88 -9.22
C MET A 522 -15.95 14.07 -7.95
N SER A 523 -15.33 14.70 -6.96
CA SER A 523 -15.00 14.06 -5.68
C SER A 523 -16.25 13.69 -4.88
N CYS A 524 -17.30 14.54 -4.91
CA CYS A 524 -18.59 14.23 -4.30
C CYS A 524 -19.27 13.03 -4.96
N VAL A 525 -19.27 12.98 -6.30
CA VAL A 525 -19.84 11.86 -7.05
C VAL A 525 -19.10 10.57 -6.70
N LEU A 526 -17.77 10.59 -6.68
CA LEU A 526 -16.98 9.43 -6.29
C LEU A 526 -17.27 8.99 -4.85
N ALA A 527 -17.29 9.93 -3.90
CA ALA A 527 -17.62 9.61 -2.51
C ALA A 527 -19.02 9.00 -2.40
N ALA A 528 -20.02 9.51 -3.12
CA ALA A 528 -21.36 8.97 -3.14
C ALA A 528 -21.42 7.54 -3.73
N VAL A 529 -20.69 7.28 -4.83
CA VAL A 529 -20.59 5.95 -5.43
C VAL A 529 -19.95 4.96 -4.47
N VAL A 530 -18.81 5.33 -3.86
CA VAL A 530 -18.10 4.49 -2.89
C VAL A 530 -18.97 4.19 -1.67
N ILE A 531 -19.67 5.19 -1.14
CA ILE A 531 -20.60 4.99 -0.01
C ILE A 531 -21.75 4.06 -0.43
N ALA A 532 -22.34 4.24 -1.62
CA ALA A 532 -23.43 3.39 -2.11
C ALA A 532 -22.99 1.92 -2.27
N ILE A 533 -21.80 1.71 -2.83
CA ILE A 533 -21.14 0.40 -2.92
C ILE A 533 -21.00 -0.24 -1.54
N ASN A 534 -20.50 0.52 -0.58
CA ASN A 534 -20.27 0.03 0.78
C ASN A 534 -21.57 -0.28 1.53
N MET A 535 -22.59 0.56 1.36
CA MET A 535 -23.93 0.31 1.88
C MET A 535 -24.52 -0.99 1.32
N TYR A 536 -24.38 -1.21 0.01
CA TYR A 536 -24.82 -2.44 -0.63
C TYR A 536 -24.05 -3.66 -0.12
N PHE A 537 -22.72 -3.55 -0.01
CA PHE A 537 -21.85 -4.62 0.46
C PHE A 537 -22.17 -5.05 1.89
N VAL A 538 -22.30 -4.08 2.81
CA VAL A 538 -22.71 -4.34 4.19
C VAL A 538 -24.09 -4.98 4.23
N GLY A 539 -25.06 -4.46 3.45
CA GLY A 539 -26.40 -5.04 3.37
C GLY A 539 -26.39 -6.50 2.88
N TYR A 540 -25.65 -6.78 1.81
CA TYR A 540 -25.51 -8.11 1.22
C TYR A 540 -24.88 -9.11 2.20
N TYR A 541 -23.74 -8.74 2.81
CA TYR A 541 -23.06 -9.61 3.77
C TYR A 541 -23.90 -9.89 5.01
N VAL A 542 -24.60 -8.86 5.52
CA VAL A 542 -25.59 -9.04 6.58
C VAL A 542 -26.60 -10.08 6.13
N THR A 543 -27.24 -9.94 4.97
CA THR A 543 -28.33 -10.83 4.53
C THR A 543 -27.91 -12.27 4.16
N GLU A 544 -26.72 -12.48 3.59
CA GLU A 544 -26.29 -13.77 3.03
C GLU A 544 -25.42 -14.59 3.97
N SER A 545 -24.64 -13.95 4.86
CA SER A 545 -23.74 -14.68 5.79
C SER A 545 -24.48 -15.31 6.98
N PHE A 546 -25.81 -15.27 7.01
CA PHE A 546 -26.56 -15.67 8.20
C PHE A 546 -26.56 -17.18 8.44
N SER A 547 -25.66 -17.58 9.35
CA SER A 547 -25.96 -18.62 10.33
C SER A 547 -27.22 -18.22 11.12
N PRO A 548 -28.14 -19.12 11.49
CA PRO A 548 -29.39 -18.79 12.20
C PRO A 548 -29.19 -18.27 13.65
N GLU A 549 -27.95 -18.03 14.06
CA GLU A 549 -27.58 -17.64 15.42
C GLU A 549 -27.71 -16.13 15.65
N TRP A 550 -28.70 -15.73 16.46
CA TRP A 550 -29.07 -14.34 16.72
C TRP A 550 -27.91 -13.45 17.22
N TYR A 551 -26.92 -14.03 17.92
CA TYR A 551 -25.79 -13.27 18.47
C TYR A 551 -24.81 -12.82 17.38
N VAL A 552 -24.62 -13.61 16.31
CA VAL A 552 -23.80 -13.23 15.16
C VAL A 552 -24.46 -12.07 14.42
N ILE A 553 -25.78 -12.15 14.25
CA ILE A 553 -26.60 -11.10 13.62
C ILE A 553 -26.48 -9.79 14.37
N LEU A 554 -26.63 -9.85 15.70
CA LEU A 554 -26.53 -8.69 16.56
C LEU A 554 -25.13 -8.06 16.47
N ALA A 555 -24.07 -8.86 16.55
CA ALA A 555 -22.69 -8.37 16.50
C ALA A 555 -22.39 -7.66 15.17
N ILE A 556 -22.76 -8.26 14.03
CA ILE A 556 -22.55 -7.68 12.71
C ILE A 556 -23.39 -6.40 12.54
N SER A 557 -24.65 -6.40 13.00
CA SER A 557 -25.54 -5.24 12.91
C SER A 557 -25.02 -4.06 13.73
N VAL A 558 -24.50 -4.31 14.94
CA VAL A 558 -23.88 -3.29 15.79
C VAL A 558 -22.61 -2.75 15.12
N PHE A 559 -21.75 -3.61 14.59
CA PHE A 559 -20.55 -3.19 13.86
C PHE A 559 -20.91 -2.34 12.63
N GLY A 560 -21.88 -2.78 11.83
CA GLY A 560 -22.38 -2.04 10.68
C GLY A 560 -22.94 -0.67 11.05
N ALA A 561 -23.73 -0.58 12.13
CA ALA A 561 -24.24 0.70 12.62
C ALA A 561 -23.12 1.66 13.06
N LEU A 562 -22.09 1.16 13.76
CA LEU A 562 -20.92 1.96 14.17
C LEU A 562 -20.11 2.43 12.96
N TYR A 563 -19.88 1.54 11.99
CA TYR A 563 -19.21 1.85 10.73
C TYR A 563 -19.93 2.98 9.99
N LEU A 564 -21.25 2.86 9.81
CA LEU A 564 -22.07 3.87 9.13
C LEU A 564 -22.12 5.19 9.88
N ALA A 565 -22.19 5.16 11.21
CA ALA A 565 -22.12 6.37 12.02
C ALA A 565 -20.77 7.10 11.83
N PHE A 566 -19.66 6.35 11.76
CA PHE A 566 -18.34 6.93 11.54
C PHE A 566 -18.18 7.49 10.11
N CYS A 567 -18.68 6.79 9.09
CA CYS A 567 -18.73 7.32 7.73
C CYS A 567 -19.56 8.61 7.66
N ALA A 568 -20.74 8.65 8.30
CA ALA A 568 -21.59 9.84 8.36
C ALA A 568 -20.88 11.02 9.03
N TYR A 569 -20.13 10.76 10.11
CA TYR A 569 -19.27 11.77 10.76
C TYR A 569 -18.22 12.35 9.80
N LEU A 570 -17.53 11.51 9.02
CA LEU A 570 -16.53 11.97 8.05
C LEU A 570 -17.17 12.73 6.88
N VAL A 571 -18.33 12.28 6.39
CA VAL A 571 -19.11 13.00 5.36
C VAL A 571 -19.50 14.39 5.84
N LEU A 572 -19.94 14.52 7.10
CA LEU A 572 -20.25 15.83 7.67
C LEU A 572 -19.04 16.75 7.63
N HIS A 573 -17.84 16.27 8.03
CA HIS A 573 -16.58 17.03 7.91
C HIS A 573 -16.24 17.45 6.48
N VAL A 574 -16.51 16.58 5.49
CA VAL A 574 -16.37 16.92 4.07
C VAL A 574 -17.31 18.05 3.68
N MET A 575 -18.59 17.97 4.06
CA MET A 575 -19.59 19.01 3.77
C MET A 575 -19.19 20.37 4.36
N VAL A 576 -18.72 20.39 5.62
CA VAL A 576 -18.20 21.60 6.25
C VAL A 576 -17.01 22.16 5.47
N SER A 577 -16.05 21.30 5.12
CA SER A 577 -14.83 21.71 4.42
C SER A 577 -15.11 22.19 2.98
N MET A 578 -16.26 21.81 2.40
CA MET A 578 -16.71 22.30 1.10
C MET A 578 -17.44 23.65 1.14
N GLY A 579 -17.82 24.12 2.34
CA GLY A 579 -18.53 25.39 2.55
C GLY A 579 -20.06 25.25 2.58
N CYS A 580 -20.61 24.07 2.85
CA CYS A 580 -22.06 23.89 3.02
C CYS A 580 -22.53 24.49 4.35
N THR A 581 -23.29 25.59 4.30
CA THR A 581 -23.81 26.33 5.48
C THR A 581 -25.18 25.83 5.98
N TRP A 582 -25.76 24.79 5.37
CA TRP A 582 -27.11 24.28 5.69
C TRP A 582 -27.34 23.89 7.17
N PHE A 583 -26.28 23.63 7.94
CA PHE A 583 -26.36 23.21 9.34
C PHE A 583 -25.78 24.23 10.33
N GLU A 584 -25.56 25.49 9.94
CA GLU A 584 -24.96 26.55 10.78
C GLU A 584 -25.63 26.71 12.17
N GLY A 585 -26.92 26.38 12.29
CA GLY A 585 -27.66 26.45 13.57
C GLY A 585 -27.64 25.18 14.43
N SER A 586 -27.08 24.06 13.97
CA SER A 586 -27.16 22.78 14.68
C SER A 586 -26.05 22.62 15.73
N HIS A 587 -26.38 22.02 16.88
CA HIS A 587 -25.40 21.69 17.93
C HIS A 587 -24.26 20.80 17.41
N ILE A 588 -24.55 19.94 16.43
CA ILE A 588 -23.59 19.02 15.82
C ILE A 588 -22.54 19.81 15.02
N MET A 589 -22.98 20.78 14.20
CA MET A 589 -22.08 21.66 13.46
C MET A 589 -21.17 22.46 14.38
N ARG A 590 -21.72 23.01 15.48
CA ARG A 590 -20.92 23.79 16.44
C ARG A 590 -19.82 22.95 17.09
N LYS A 591 -20.09 21.67 17.38
CA LYS A 591 -19.09 20.72 17.89
C LYS A 591 -18.03 20.39 16.83
N VAL A 592 -18.45 20.11 15.60
CA VAL A 592 -17.55 19.81 14.47
C VAL A 592 -16.68 21.01 14.08
N MET A 593 -17.21 22.22 14.09
CA MET A 593 -16.46 23.45 13.80
C MET A 593 -15.53 23.86 14.95
N HIS A 594 -15.93 23.63 16.21
CA HIS A 594 -15.04 23.83 17.37
C HIS A 594 -13.83 22.86 17.31
N ASP A 595 -13.97 21.70 16.67
CA ASP A 595 -12.85 20.80 16.37
C ASP A 595 -12.01 21.24 15.14
N GLN A 596 -12.44 22.24 14.35
CA GLN A 596 -11.75 22.68 13.12
C GLN A 596 -10.83 23.91 13.28
N GLU A 597 -10.74 24.54 14.46
CA GLU A 597 -9.88 25.70 14.68
C GLU A 597 -8.41 25.35 14.39
N PRO A 598 -7.78 25.91 13.35
CA PRO A 598 -6.48 25.45 12.89
C PRO A 598 -5.33 26.03 13.72
N ARG A 599 -4.60 25.16 14.44
CA ARG A 599 -3.18 25.39 14.80
C ARG A 599 -2.24 25.12 13.61
N ILE A 600 -2.57 25.58 12.40
CA ILE A 600 -1.79 25.27 11.18
C ILE A 600 -1.05 26.50 10.63
N LEU A 601 -1.50 27.72 10.97
CA LEU A 601 -0.80 28.95 10.56
C LEU A 601 0.11 29.56 11.64
N ASP A 602 0.10 29.02 12.88
CA ASP A 602 0.90 29.52 14.01
C ASP A 602 2.03 28.58 14.47
N ALA A 603 2.36 27.53 13.71
CA ALA A 603 3.53 26.71 14.04
C ALA A 603 4.82 27.47 13.70
N PRO A 604 5.83 27.54 14.60
CA PRO A 604 7.08 28.23 14.32
C PRO A 604 7.72 27.63 13.07
N ARG A 605 8.04 28.49 12.10
CA ARG A 605 9.03 28.15 11.06
C ARG A 605 10.30 27.76 11.81
N GLY A 606 10.89 26.62 11.43
CA GLY A 606 11.94 25.91 12.15
C GLY A 606 12.82 26.78 13.07
N GLU A 607 12.87 26.41 14.34
CA GLU A 607 13.93 26.82 15.25
C GLU A 607 15.26 26.32 14.70
N THR A 608 15.96 27.19 13.99
CA THR A 608 17.43 27.15 13.94
C THR A 608 17.94 27.49 15.33
N TYR A 609 18.52 26.50 16.02
CA TYR A 609 19.25 26.70 17.26
C TYR A 609 20.40 27.70 17.07
N GLY A 610 20.40 28.75 17.89
CA GLY A 610 21.58 29.34 18.52
C GLY A 610 22.55 30.16 17.66
N TYR A 611 22.41 31.48 17.72
CA TYR A 611 23.58 32.35 17.90
C TYR A 611 23.26 33.38 18.98
N ASP A 612 24.15 33.46 19.97
CA ASP A 612 24.10 34.34 21.13
C ASP A 612 23.98 35.82 20.74
N ASP A 613 22.99 36.52 21.30
CA ASP A 613 23.07 37.97 21.54
C ASP A 613 23.50 38.15 23.00
N SER A 614 24.80 38.36 23.20
CA SER A 614 25.37 38.86 24.45
C SER A 614 25.70 40.35 24.30
N ASP A 615 25.07 41.13 25.18
CA ASP A 615 25.57 42.35 25.81
C ASP A 615 25.89 43.57 24.91
N ASP A 616 25.02 44.57 24.99
CA ASP A 616 25.46 45.95 25.25
C ASP A 616 24.33 46.70 25.98
N ASP A 617 24.39 46.62 27.31
CA ASP A 617 23.66 47.45 28.24
C ASP A 617 24.41 48.79 28.37
N ASN A 618 23.81 49.87 27.86
CA ASN A 618 24.22 51.22 28.24
C ASN A 618 22.98 52.11 28.35
N GLY A 619 22.59 52.32 29.60
CA GLY A 619 21.49 53.16 29.97
C GLY A 619 21.66 54.61 29.54
N ASN A 620 20.53 55.29 29.34
CA ASN A 620 20.42 56.62 29.87
C ASN A 620 18.97 56.97 30.23
N ASP A 621 18.92 57.68 31.33
CA ASP A 621 17.80 58.18 32.12
C ASP A 621 17.02 59.31 31.40
N ASN A 622 15.91 59.72 32.02
CA ASN A 622 14.93 60.77 31.66
C ASN A 622 13.70 60.22 30.90
N GLY A 623 12.50 60.11 31.47
CA GLY A 623 11.84 61.03 32.38
C GLY A 623 11.06 62.07 31.58
N GLU A 624 9.77 61.84 31.33
CA GLU A 624 8.72 62.87 31.44
C GLU A 624 7.31 62.35 31.14
N ARG A 625 6.36 62.93 31.88
CA ARG A 625 4.90 62.77 31.81
C ARG A 625 4.35 63.17 30.44
N GLY A 626 3.24 62.56 30.04
CA GLY A 626 2.43 63.12 28.96
C GLY A 626 1.21 62.28 28.61
N SER A 627 0.15 62.45 29.38
CA SER A 627 -1.21 62.06 29.01
C SER A 627 -1.70 62.77 27.73
N THR A 628 -2.66 62.11 27.06
CA THR A 628 -3.82 62.65 26.31
C THR A 628 -3.76 62.67 24.76
N VAL A 629 -4.88 62.18 24.19
CA VAL A 629 -5.58 62.56 22.94
C VAL A 629 -5.36 61.72 21.66
N GLN A 630 -6.49 61.09 21.25
CA GLN A 630 -6.99 60.73 19.91
C GLN A 630 -6.04 60.04 18.90
N SER A 631 -6.32 58.77 18.58
CA SER A 631 -7.25 58.37 17.50
C SER A 631 -7.67 56.91 17.65
#